data_AF-A0A7W1E365-F1
#
_entry.id   AF-A0A7W1E365-F1
#
_cell.length_a   1.000
_cell.length_b   1.000
_cell.length_c   1.000
_cell.angle_alpha   90.00
_cell.angle_beta   90.00
_cell.angle_gamma   90.00
#
_symmetry.space_group_name_H-M   'P 1'
#
loop_
_entity.id
_entity.type
_entity.pdbx_description
1 polymer ?
#
loop_
_entity_poly.entity_id
_entity_poly.type
_entity_poly.pdbx_seq_one_letter_code
_entity_poly.pdbx_strand_id
1 'polypeptide(L)'
;PKGASTPEWAKRYPPLVTLLAALAIAIIVLPSSLNQPQTNPSQTLELAPVPPTNEKPPPIGNLNQLGLGRSSGVSAGGALGEGSGLDAGGGLPGATDGPGSRGRDQSTKNCVKLADGRRHQTEDPLSPPCNAFFDGDNGGNTYDGVTKDEIRILFYENGASFYTPTARGTDTEPASELRDLDEAPRQGELGIETTRRAWAKYFEDRYQLYNRRAHFYIYYGSGSGTPEARQADAAQAYAQVKPFATISSTGLSGASDDFLVYMAKRGVLNFGSFSGRTQAFFNQFPKRIWGYPPTLEQMGAMYSDFVCKTVVPYKTSFGGPGTPAGQKRKFGIVRTRDATYPNLPKLAAAVKSKVRACGGDVIEYEATFPKNGFFTDTQSPPQYATNDMLKMKGENVTTLLWAGGVETKYSAAATQVGYQPEWVTLGDGLQEANNYGQGQDQNTWSHAWTLTPTVKIVPLTSQICYQAYRSVDPNAPESDVGGFACLDYDNLRQIFTGIQVAGPKLGPTSIDKGYHAIPSIESEDPRLPACYYEPGDYTCVKDTQAMWYDPQGIEPGGQTAGCYRMVLGGKRFRSGTWPARDIISLQDRSKDECNAYDQTQYINNRPPDPNGG
;
A
#
# COMPACT_ATOMS: atom_id res chain seq x y z
N PRO A 1 48.58 0.72 -58.02
CA PRO A 1 47.30 0.10 -57.58
C PRO A 1 46.62 1.02 -56.56
N LYS A 2 45.44 1.53 -56.94
CA LYS A 2 44.82 2.77 -56.46
C LYS A 2 44.34 2.65 -55.00
N GLY A 3 44.76 3.57 -54.16
CA GLY A 3 44.22 3.75 -52.81
C GLY A 3 42.80 4.30 -52.88
N ALA A 4 41.88 3.68 -52.14
CA ALA A 4 40.53 4.20 -51.95
C ALA A 4 40.62 5.43 -51.03
N SER A 5 40.48 6.61 -51.62
CA SER A 5 40.33 7.88 -50.89
C SER A 5 39.04 7.84 -50.09
N THR A 6 39.13 8.01 -48.76
CA THR A 6 37.97 8.25 -47.92
C THR A 6 37.29 9.54 -48.36
N PRO A 7 35.97 9.54 -48.66
CA PRO A 7 35.27 10.74 -49.12
C PRO A 7 35.38 11.87 -48.09
N GLU A 8 35.73 13.09 -48.53
CA GLU A 8 35.92 14.26 -47.65
C GLU A 8 34.70 14.60 -46.78
N TRP A 9 33.49 14.23 -47.20
CA TRP A 9 32.28 14.46 -46.42
C TRP A 9 32.24 13.67 -45.11
N ALA A 10 32.90 12.50 -45.05
CA ALA A 10 32.96 11.65 -43.87
C ALA A 10 33.86 12.23 -42.75
N LYS A 11 34.72 13.20 -43.06
CA LYS A 11 35.57 13.89 -42.08
C LYS A 11 34.92 15.14 -41.46
N ARG A 12 33.85 15.69 -42.06
CA ARG A 12 33.21 16.93 -41.61
C ARG A 12 32.04 16.74 -40.65
N TYR A 13 31.46 15.54 -40.54
CA TYR A 13 30.32 15.30 -39.64
C TYR A 13 30.40 13.93 -38.93
N PRO A 14 31.36 13.73 -38.00
CA PRO A 14 31.47 12.50 -37.20
C PRO A 14 30.15 12.04 -36.55
N PRO A 15 29.29 12.94 -35.99
CA PRO A 15 28.05 12.52 -35.35
C PRO A 15 27.02 11.92 -36.33
N LEU A 16 27.04 12.35 -37.59
CA LEU A 16 26.04 11.92 -38.58
C LEU A 16 26.35 10.52 -39.10
N VAL A 17 27.64 10.19 -39.23
CA VAL A 17 28.11 8.85 -39.60
C VAL A 17 27.79 7.84 -38.51
N THR A 18 27.96 8.22 -37.23
CA THR A 18 27.56 7.37 -36.10
C THR A 18 26.06 7.18 -36.01
N LEU A 19 25.27 8.20 -36.35
CA LEU A 19 23.80 8.12 -36.33
C LEU A 19 23.27 7.23 -37.47
N LEU A 20 23.86 7.31 -38.66
CA LEU A 20 23.54 6.42 -39.78
C LEU A 20 23.95 4.97 -39.52
N ALA A 21 25.10 4.74 -38.88
CA ALA A 21 25.52 3.41 -38.46
C ALA A 21 24.58 2.82 -37.39
N ALA A 22 24.14 3.63 -36.42
CA ALA A 22 23.17 3.21 -35.41
C ALA A 22 21.79 2.90 -36.02
N LEU A 23 21.35 3.68 -37.02
CA LEU A 23 20.10 3.44 -37.72
C LEU A 23 20.15 2.15 -38.56
N ALA A 24 21.29 1.89 -39.22
CA ALA A 24 21.50 0.65 -39.97
C ALA A 24 21.50 -0.58 -39.05
N ILE A 25 22.11 -0.48 -37.86
CA ILE A 25 22.09 -1.55 -36.84
C ILE A 25 20.66 -1.74 -36.32
N ALA A 26 19.89 -0.68 -36.07
CA ALA A 26 18.50 -0.77 -35.63
C ALA A 26 17.59 -1.49 -36.66
N ILE A 27 17.81 -1.25 -37.96
CA ILE A 27 17.07 -1.92 -39.04
C ILE A 27 17.43 -3.42 -39.13
N ILE A 28 18.67 -3.79 -38.83
CA ILE A 28 19.13 -5.19 -38.88
C ILE A 28 18.73 -5.97 -37.62
N VAL A 29 18.65 -5.31 -36.46
CA VAL A 29 18.35 -5.94 -35.16
C VAL A 29 16.85 -6.03 -34.85
N LEU A 30 15.98 -5.38 -35.65
CA LEU A 30 14.53 -5.48 -35.50
C LEU A 30 13.93 -6.50 -36.50
N PRO A 31 13.78 -7.79 -36.15
CA PRO A 31 12.93 -8.69 -36.90
C PRO A 31 11.45 -8.27 -36.69
N SER A 32 10.86 -7.73 -37.75
CA SER A 32 9.44 -7.67 -38.09
C SER A 32 8.42 -7.95 -36.96
N SER A 33 7.97 -6.89 -36.29
CA SER A 33 6.78 -6.88 -35.42
C SER A 33 5.65 -6.00 -35.96
N LEU A 34 5.53 -5.92 -37.30
CA LEU A 34 4.40 -5.28 -37.99
C LEU A 34 3.49 -6.35 -38.61
N ASN A 35 2.76 -7.05 -37.74
CA ASN A 35 1.47 -7.65 -38.11
C ASN A 35 0.45 -7.13 -37.11
N GLN A 36 -0.34 -6.14 -37.52
CA GLN A 36 -1.53 -5.74 -36.79
C GLN A 36 -2.55 -6.88 -36.83
N PRO A 37 -3.15 -7.30 -35.71
CA PRO A 37 -4.36 -8.10 -35.78
C PRO A 37 -5.50 -7.21 -36.30
N GLN A 38 -5.98 -7.50 -37.51
CA GLN A 38 -7.26 -7.01 -37.99
C GLN A 38 -8.35 -7.47 -37.02
N THR A 39 -9.00 -6.52 -36.36
CA THR A 39 -10.26 -6.75 -35.65
C THR A 39 -11.34 -7.06 -36.68
N ASN A 40 -11.75 -8.32 -36.78
CA ASN A 40 -13.02 -8.67 -37.43
C ASN A 40 -14.18 -8.33 -36.47
N PRO A 41 -15.13 -7.46 -36.86
CA PRO A 41 -16.31 -7.16 -36.07
C PRO A 41 -17.48 -8.01 -36.56
N SER A 42 -17.79 -9.10 -35.85
CA SER A 42 -19.12 -9.71 -35.87
C SER A 42 -19.18 -10.89 -34.91
N GLN A 43 -19.58 -10.62 -33.67
CA GLN A 43 -20.48 -11.49 -32.91
C GLN A 43 -21.08 -10.66 -31.78
N THR A 44 -22.22 -10.06 -32.12
CA THR A 44 -23.23 -9.53 -31.20
C THR A 44 -23.74 -10.69 -30.34
N LEU A 45 -23.62 -10.56 -29.02
CA LEU A 45 -24.45 -11.22 -28.01
C LEU A 45 -24.97 -10.07 -27.15
N GLU A 46 -26.00 -9.34 -27.58
CA GLU A 46 -27.42 -9.67 -27.42
C GLU A 46 -27.77 -10.14 -25.99
N LEU A 47 -28.38 -9.19 -25.26
CA LEU A 47 -29.27 -9.28 -24.09
C LEU A 47 -28.84 -10.14 -22.88
N ALA A 48 -28.51 -9.45 -21.78
CA ALA A 48 -28.90 -9.88 -20.45
C ALA A 48 -30.12 -9.04 -19.99
N PRO A 49 -31.17 -9.66 -19.43
CA PRO A 49 -32.43 -8.98 -19.10
C PRO A 49 -32.31 -8.09 -17.86
N VAL A 50 -33.09 -7.00 -17.87
CA VAL A 50 -33.32 -6.12 -16.72
C VAL A 50 -33.87 -6.95 -15.55
N PRO A 51 -33.28 -6.90 -14.33
CA PRO A 51 -33.86 -7.57 -13.19
C PRO A 51 -35.15 -6.87 -12.75
N PRO A 52 -36.24 -7.59 -12.43
CA PRO A 52 -37.34 -6.98 -11.72
C PRO A 52 -36.84 -6.50 -10.35
N THR A 53 -37.24 -5.29 -9.97
CA THR A 53 -37.16 -4.78 -8.61
C THR A 53 -37.86 -5.75 -7.67
N ASN A 54 -37.10 -6.50 -6.87
CA ASN A 54 -37.44 -6.90 -5.50
C ASN A 54 -36.27 -7.69 -4.84
N GLU A 55 -35.83 -7.11 -3.73
CA GLU A 55 -35.01 -7.59 -2.61
C GLU A 55 -34.58 -9.07 -2.59
N LYS A 56 -33.26 -9.30 -2.80
CA LYS A 56 -32.32 -10.02 -1.90
C LYS A 56 -30.93 -10.11 -2.58
N PRO A 57 -29.83 -9.75 -1.89
CA PRO A 57 -28.50 -9.91 -2.47
C PRO A 57 -28.16 -11.41 -2.63
N PRO A 58 -27.38 -11.79 -3.67
CA PRO A 58 -27.00 -13.18 -3.92
C PRO A 58 -26.07 -13.70 -2.82
N PRO A 59 -26.05 -15.02 -2.57
CA PRO A 59 -25.21 -15.60 -1.52
C PRO A 59 -23.72 -15.41 -1.83
N ILE A 60 -23.01 -14.80 -0.88
CA ILE A 60 -21.56 -14.63 -0.88
C ILE A 60 -20.90 -16.01 -0.90
N GLY A 61 -20.05 -16.26 -1.90
CA GLY A 61 -19.32 -17.52 -2.07
C GLY A 61 -18.50 -17.87 -0.82
N ASN A 62 -18.70 -19.09 -0.31
CA ASN A 62 -18.07 -19.56 0.91
C ASN A 62 -16.76 -20.28 0.57
N LEU A 63 -15.60 -19.71 0.92
CA LEU A 63 -14.28 -20.32 0.75
C LEU A 63 -14.17 -21.71 1.45
N ASN A 64 -15.04 -22.00 2.43
CA ASN A 64 -15.12 -23.34 3.04
C ASN A 64 -15.54 -24.44 2.05
N GLN A 65 -16.09 -24.08 0.88
CA GLN A 65 -16.43 -25.02 -0.19
C GLN A 65 -15.24 -25.38 -1.10
N LEU A 66 -14.08 -24.72 -0.97
CA LEU A 66 -12.90 -24.98 -1.81
C LEU A 66 -12.18 -26.31 -1.49
N GLY A 67 -12.66 -27.10 -0.51
CA GLY A 67 -12.12 -28.44 -0.24
C GLY A 67 -10.64 -28.46 0.17
N LEU A 68 -10.11 -27.35 0.70
CA LEU A 68 -8.67 -27.18 0.99
C LEU A 68 -8.13 -28.10 2.10
N GLY A 69 -9.00 -28.79 2.84
CA GLY A 69 -8.60 -29.70 3.92
C GLY A 69 -8.17 -31.09 3.47
N ARG A 70 -8.37 -31.45 2.19
CA ARG A 70 -7.98 -32.75 1.64
C ARG A 70 -7.47 -32.61 0.20
N SER A 71 -6.33 -33.22 -0.10
CA SER A 71 -5.87 -33.36 -1.48
C SER A 71 -5.52 -34.83 -1.75
N SER A 72 -6.20 -35.46 -2.71
CA SER A 72 -5.80 -36.76 -3.21
C SER A 72 -4.66 -36.57 -4.21
N GLY A 73 -3.57 -37.32 -4.02
CA GLY A 73 -2.44 -37.36 -4.95
C GLY A 73 -2.90 -37.85 -6.32
N VAL A 74 -3.05 -36.93 -7.28
CA VAL A 74 -3.18 -37.28 -8.69
C VAL A 74 -1.81 -37.10 -9.33
N SER A 75 -1.13 -38.22 -9.48
CA SER A 75 0.09 -38.35 -10.28
C SER A 75 -0.27 -38.31 -11.77
N ALA A 76 0.43 -37.46 -12.52
CA ALA A 76 0.56 -37.39 -13.97
C ALA A 76 -0.56 -36.73 -14.81
N GLY A 77 -0.14 -35.79 -15.68
CA GLY A 77 -0.82 -35.45 -16.92
C GLY A 77 -1.02 -33.95 -17.18
N GLY A 78 -0.03 -33.28 -17.78
CA GLY A 78 -0.29 -32.05 -18.54
C GLY A 78 -0.77 -32.39 -19.95
N ALA A 79 -1.83 -31.74 -20.43
CA ALA A 79 -2.13 -31.36 -21.82
C ALA A 79 -3.60 -30.87 -21.94
N LEU A 80 -3.83 -30.01 -22.93
CA LEU A 80 -5.06 -29.31 -23.32
C LEU A 80 -6.24 -30.25 -23.66
N GLY A 81 -7.47 -29.71 -23.62
CA GLY A 81 -8.62 -30.29 -24.36
C GLY A 81 -9.99 -29.75 -23.95
N GLU A 82 -10.62 -29.01 -24.87
CA GLU A 82 -12.08 -28.74 -24.90
C GLU A 82 -12.90 -30.05 -24.90
N GLY A 83 -14.13 -30.01 -24.37
CA GLY A 83 -15.09 -31.09 -24.54
C GLY A 83 -16.27 -31.04 -23.58
N SER A 84 -17.40 -30.61 -24.10
CA SER A 84 -18.76 -30.52 -23.53
C SER A 84 -19.31 -31.78 -22.83
N GLY A 85 -20.19 -31.57 -21.85
CA GLY A 85 -21.16 -32.57 -21.39
C GLY A 85 -21.96 -32.12 -20.17
N LEU A 86 -23.15 -31.56 -20.42
CA LEU A 86 -24.17 -31.25 -19.41
C LEU A 86 -24.71 -32.55 -18.80
N ASP A 87 -24.95 -32.56 -17.48
CA ASP A 87 -26.14 -33.17 -16.93
C ASP A 87 -26.64 -32.35 -15.72
N ALA A 88 -27.86 -31.85 -15.86
CA ALA A 88 -28.61 -31.11 -14.87
C ALA A 88 -29.62 -32.07 -14.22
N GLY A 89 -29.67 -32.12 -12.89
CA GLY A 89 -30.75 -32.82 -12.19
C GLY A 89 -30.37 -33.30 -10.80
N GLY A 90 -30.53 -32.45 -9.80
CA GLY A 90 -30.41 -32.84 -8.40
C GLY A 90 -30.43 -31.64 -7.47
N GLY A 91 -31.63 -31.21 -7.07
CA GLY A 91 -31.80 -30.16 -6.07
C GLY A 91 -31.11 -30.52 -4.77
N LEU A 92 -30.25 -29.62 -4.27
CA LEU A 92 -29.59 -29.76 -2.98
C LEU A 92 -30.56 -29.35 -1.86
N PRO A 93 -30.83 -30.21 -0.86
CA PRO A 93 -31.59 -29.82 0.31
C PRO A 93 -30.78 -28.85 1.19
N GLY A 94 -31.50 -27.90 1.80
CA GLY A 94 -30.95 -26.88 2.66
C GLY A 94 -30.17 -27.45 3.85
N ALA A 95 -29.14 -26.72 4.26
CA ALA A 95 -28.32 -27.03 5.43
C ALA A 95 -29.17 -26.95 6.71
N THR A 96 -29.65 -28.11 7.15
CA THR A 96 -30.07 -28.34 8.53
C THR A 96 -29.08 -29.27 9.18
N ASP A 97 -28.60 -28.89 10.37
CA ASP A 97 -27.69 -29.65 11.22
C ASP A 97 -28.08 -31.14 11.31
N GLY A 98 -27.20 -31.99 10.78
CA GLY A 98 -27.28 -33.45 10.89
C GLY A 98 -26.33 -33.97 11.97
N PRO A 99 -26.71 -35.00 12.76
CA PRO A 99 -26.05 -35.32 14.02
C PRO A 99 -24.82 -36.22 13.82
N GLY A 100 -23.73 -35.85 14.51
CA GLY A 100 -22.75 -36.79 15.06
C GLY A 100 -21.76 -37.44 14.09
N SER A 101 -20.80 -36.68 13.56
CA SER A 101 -19.51 -37.27 13.17
C SER A 101 -18.63 -37.44 14.42
N ARG A 102 -18.69 -38.61 15.05
CA ARG A 102 -17.61 -39.06 15.95
C ARG A 102 -16.39 -39.41 15.10
N GLY A 103 -15.48 -38.46 14.98
CA GLY A 103 -14.14 -38.62 14.43
C GLY A 103 -13.31 -37.42 14.86
N ARG A 104 -12.57 -37.60 15.96
CA ARG A 104 -11.62 -36.72 16.67
C ARG A 104 -11.48 -35.28 16.14
N ASP A 105 -11.59 -34.32 17.07
CA ASP A 105 -10.90 -33.02 16.98
C ASP A 105 -9.47 -33.23 16.47
N GLN A 106 -9.26 -33.00 15.17
CA GLN A 106 -7.94 -32.92 14.56
C GLN A 106 -7.69 -31.48 14.10
N SER A 107 -8.20 -30.49 14.84
CA SER A 107 -7.80 -29.10 14.60
C SER A 107 -6.30 -28.99 14.92
N THR A 108 -5.47 -28.79 13.90
CA THR A 108 -4.04 -28.49 14.08
C THR A 108 -3.80 -26.98 14.16
N LYS A 109 -4.84 -26.16 13.97
CA LYS A 109 -4.79 -24.70 14.03
C LYS A 109 -5.71 -24.14 15.09
N ASN A 110 -5.27 -23.03 15.69
CA ASN A 110 -6.00 -22.33 16.75
C ASN A 110 -7.02 -21.35 16.15
N CYS A 111 -8.12 -21.89 15.61
CA CYS A 111 -9.17 -21.08 14.99
C CYS A 111 -10.04 -20.34 16.01
N VAL A 112 -10.47 -19.14 15.65
CA VAL A 112 -11.27 -18.23 16.49
C VAL A 112 -12.65 -18.06 15.89
N LYS A 113 -13.68 -17.93 16.74
CA LYS A 113 -15.02 -17.55 16.31
C LYS A 113 -15.18 -16.04 16.44
N LEU A 114 -15.45 -15.35 15.33
CA LEU A 114 -15.68 -13.91 15.33
C LEU A 114 -17.13 -13.57 15.69
N ALA A 115 -17.41 -12.27 15.86
CA ALA A 115 -18.72 -11.75 16.24
C ALA A 115 -19.84 -12.10 15.23
N ASP A 116 -19.48 -12.27 13.95
CA ASP A 116 -20.39 -12.71 12.90
C ASP A 116 -20.74 -14.22 12.95
N GLY A 117 -20.17 -14.95 13.92
CA GLY A 117 -20.39 -16.36 14.14
C GLY A 117 -19.53 -17.30 13.28
N ARG A 118 -18.75 -16.77 12.32
CA ARG A 118 -17.86 -17.57 11.46
C ARG A 118 -16.54 -17.85 12.17
N ARG A 119 -15.91 -18.97 11.82
CA ARG A 119 -14.56 -19.31 12.28
C ARG A 119 -13.51 -18.76 11.33
N HIS A 120 -12.53 -18.06 11.88
CA HIS A 120 -11.42 -17.43 11.18
C HIS A 120 -10.08 -17.91 11.76
N GLN A 121 -8.98 -17.66 11.05
CA GLN A 121 -7.65 -18.06 11.54
C GLN A 121 -7.18 -17.20 12.71
N THR A 122 -7.58 -15.93 12.75
CA THR A 122 -7.23 -15.01 13.83
C THR A 122 -8.44 -14.22 14.31
N GLU A 123 -8.23 -13.45 15.37
CA GLU A 123 -9.14 -12.43 15.89
C GLU A 123 -9.31 -11.25 14.92
N ASP A 124 -8.45 -11.14 13.90
CA ASP A 124 -8.57 -10.14 12.83
C ASP A 124 -9.69 -10.56 11.85
N PRO A 125 -10.74 -9.73 11.68
CA PRO A 125 -11.79 -9.95 10.68
C PRO A 125 -11.29 -10.06 9.23
N LEU A 126 -10.12 -9.50 8.92
CA LEU A 126 -9.48 -9.63 7.61
C LEU A 126 -8.68 -10.92 7.44
N SER A 127 -8.59 -11.78 8.46
CA SER A 127 -8.04 -13.12 8.30
C SER A 127 -9.02 -14.02 7.52
N PRO A 128 -8.54 -14.97 6.72
CA PRO A 128 -9.40 -15.85 5.94
C PRO A 128 -10.22 -16.78 6.85
N PRO A 129 -11.30 -17.38 6.31
CA PRO A 129 -12.00 -18.47 7.00
C PRO A 129 -11.03 -19.54 7.49
N CYS A 130 -11.33 -20.08 8.67
CA CYS A 130 -10.50 -21.09 9.32
C CYS A 130 -10.38 -22.35 8.45
N ASN A 131 -9.15 -22.70 8.11
CA ASN A 131 -8.81 -24.04 7.63
C ASN A 131 -8.12 -24.78 8.79
N ALA A 132 -8.90 -25.53 9.58
CA ALA A 132 -8.43 -26.09 10.84
C ALA A 132 -7.46 -27.28 10.68
N PHE A 133 -7.50 -27.96 9.54
CA PHE A 133 -6.84 -29.24 9.35
C PHE A 133 -6.51 -29.49 7.88
N PHE A 134 -5.41 -30.18 7.63
CA PHE A 134 -5.03 -30.64 6.31
C PHE A 134 -4.50 -32.08 6.37
N ASP A 135 -5.03 -32.94 5.51
CA ASP A 135 -4.52 -34.29 5.27
C ASP A 135 -4.39 -34.51 3.76
N GLY A 136 -3.16 -34.73 3.30
CA GLY A 136 -2.88 -34.92 1.88
C GLY A 136 -1.44 -34.57 1.48
N ASP A 137 -1.15 -34.72 0.19
CA ASP A 137 0.14 -34.35 -0.39
C ASP A 137 0.21 -32.85 -0.63
N ASN A 138 1.23 -32.21 -0.05
CA ASN A 138 1.45 -30.79 -0.25
C ASN A 138 2.16 -30.48 -1.59
N GLY A 139 2.53 -31.49 -2.37
CA GLY A 139 3.18 -31.34 -3.67
C GLY A 139 4.68 -31.09 -3.61
N GLY A 140 5.29 -31.10 -2.41
CA GLY A 140 6.72 -30.94 -2.22
C GLY A 140 7.25 -29.58 -2.69
N ASN A 141 8.25 -29.61 -3.59
CA ASN A 141 8.92 -28.42 -4.12
C ASN A 141 8.07 -27.77 -5.23
N THR A 142 7.01 -27.07 -4.85
CA THR A 142 6.04 -26.49 -5.79
C THR A 142 6.51 -25.18 -6.43
N TYR A 143 7.48 -24.51 -5.82
CA TYR A 143 8.06 -23.25 -6.29
C TYR A 143 9.43 -22.98 -5.63
N ASP A 144 10.21 -22.03 -6.17
CA ASP A 144 11.45 -21.59 -5.52
C ASP A 144 11.18 -21.11 -4.09
N GLY A 145 12.04 -21.54 -3.15
CA GLY A 145 11.88 -21.26 -1.73
C GLY A 145 10.75 -22.03 -1.02
N VAL A 146 10.07 -22.95 -1.72
CA VAL A 146 9.08 -23.87 -1.13
C VAL A 146 9.61 -25.29 -1.21
N THR A 147 9.63 -25.98 -0.09
CA THR A 147 9.97 -27.41 -0.05
C THR A 147 8.78 -28.24 0.47
N LYS A 148 8.98 -29.54 0.66
CA LYS A 148 8.00 -30.38 1.35
C LYS A 148 7.79 -29.96 2.81
N ASP A 149 8.78 -29.33 3.46
CA ASP A 149 8.80 -29.08 4.91
C ASP A 149 8.72 -27.57 5.25
N GLU A 150 9.16 -26.67 4.37
CA GLU A 150 9.30 -25.24 4.71
C GLU A 150 8.93 -24.28 3.56
N ILE A 151 8.64 -23.04 3.94
CA ILE A 151 8.44 -21.89 3.06
C ILE A 151 9.41 -20.78 3.50
N ARG A 152 10.34 -20.41 2.64
CA ARG A 152 11.37 -19.39 2.94
C ARG A 152 10.84 -17.98 2.70
N ILE A 153 10.84 -17.16 3.74
CA ILE A 153 10.41 -15.76 3.68
C ILE A 153 11.60 -14.89 4.08
N LEU A 154 11.95 -13.95 3.22
CA LEU A 154 13.03 -13.00 3.45
C LEU A 154 12.47 -11.66 3.90
N PHE A 155 13.04 -11.09 4.95
CA PHE A 155 12.89 -9.69 5.29
C PHE A 155 14.14 -8.95 4.84
N TYR A 156 13.97 -7.89 4.06
CA TYR A 156 15.05 -7.00 3.67
C TYR A 156 14.99 -5.73 4.50
N GLU A 157 16.05 -5.47 5.25
CA GLU A 157 16.25 -4.21 5.98
C GLU A 157 17.32 -3.37 5.30
N ASN A 158 17.26 -2.06 5.50
CA ASN A 158 18.27 -1.15 4.93
C ASN A 158 19.68 -1.52 5.38
N GLY A 159 19.84 -1.99 6.62
CA GLY A 159 21.12 -2.24 7.26
C GLY A 159 21.83 -0.94 7.65
N ALA A 160 22.89 -1.06 8.48
CA ALA A 160 23.66 0.06 9.03
C ALA A 160 22.81 1.17 9.66
N SER A 161 21.60 0.83 10.11
CA SER A 161 20.63 1.75 10.69
C SER A 161 20.57 1.53 12.20
N PHE A 162 19.96 2.46 12.94
CA PHE A 162 19.75 2.29 14.36
C PHE A 162 18.33 2.69 14.77
N TYR A 163 17.79 2.00 15.76
CA TYR A 163 16.51 2.31 16.38
C TYR A 163 16.74 2.80 17.80
N THR A 164 16.10 3.90 18.16
CA THR A 164 16.16 4.46 19.51
C THR A 164 14.88 5.25 19.84
N PRO A 165 14.32 5.13 21.06
CA PRO A 165 14.73 4.20 22.11
C PRO A 165 14.23 2.76 21.83
N THR A 166 14.99 1.76 22.28
CA THR A 166 14.55 0.34 22.33
C THR A 166 14.63 -0.19 23.75
N ALA A 167 14.10 -1.40 23.99
CA ALA A 167 14.25 -2.07 25.29
C ALA A 167 15.72 -2.32 25.68
N ARG A 168 16.61 -2.34 24.69
CA ARG A 168 18.08 -2.48 24.83
C ARG A 168 18.80 -1.13 24.83
N GLY A 169 18.06 -0.02 24.90
CA GLY A 169 18.56 1.35 24.76
C GLY A 169 18.68 1.78 23.29
N THR A 170 19.48 1.06 22.51
CA THR A 170 19.60 1.29 21.05
C THR A 170 19.89 -0.02 20.34
N ASP A 171 19.14 -0.30 19.28
CA ASP A 171 19.40 -1.43 18.39
C ASP A 171 20.18 -0.91 17.19
N THR A 172 21.34 -1.48 16.91
CA THR A 172 22.16 -1.13 15.74
C THR A 172 22.17 -2.30 14.77
N GLU A 173 21.60 -2.10 13.59
CA GLU A 173 21.59 -3.10 12.53
C GLU A 173 23.00 -3.32 11.97
N PRO A 174 23.37 -4.58 11.67
CA PRO A 174 24.57 -4.84 10.91
C PRO A 174 24.42 -4.37 9.46
N ALA A 175 25.48 -4.49 8.66
CA ALA A 175 25.48 -4.15 7.24
C ALA A 175 25.92 -5.34 6.40
N SER A 176 25.24 -5.54 5.26
CA SER A 176 25.52 -6.61 4.30
C SER A 176 25.56 -8.03 4.92
N GLU A 177 24.64 -8.30 5.84
CA GLU A 177 24.64 -9.52 6.66
C GLU A 177 23.30 -10.25 6.57
N LEU A 178 23.35 -11.57 6.39
CA LEU A 178 22.20 -12.46 6.46
C LEU A 178 22.07 -13.05 7.87
N ARG A 179 20.86 -13.05 8.42
CA ARG A 179 20.46 -13.78 9.61
C ARG A 179 19.41 -14.82 9.25
N ASP A 180 19.66 -16.06 9.66
CA ASP A 180 18.68 -17.14 9.67
C ASP A 180 17.99 -17.15 11.05
N LEU A 181 16.65 -17.04 11.07
CA LEU A 181 15.87 -16.98 12.31
C LEU A 181 15.44 -18.37 12.83
N ASP A 182 15.99 -19.46 12.31
CA ASP A 182 15.96 -20.77 12.97
C ASP A 182 17.23 -21.02 13.80
N GLU A 183 18.33 -20.31 13.52
CA GLU A 183 19.54 -20.38 14.34
C GLU A 183 19.25 -19.94 15.78
N ALA A 184 19.96 -20.49 16.76
CA ALA A 184 19.76 -20.10 18.16
C ALA A 184 19.92 -18.57 18.36
N PRO A 185 19.06 -17.92 19.16
CA PRO A 185 19.17 -16.50 19.49
C PRO A 185 20.58 -16.11 19.94
N ARG A 186 21.08 -14.99 19.44
CA ARG A 186 22.41 -14.47 19.80
C ARG A 186 22.34 -13.61 21.06
N GLN A 187 23.48 -13.45 21.74
CA GLN A 187 23.57 -12.46 22.81
C GLN A 187 23.40 -11.05 22.22
N GLY A 188 22.47 -10.27 22.78
CA GLY A 188 22.17 -8.92 22.27
C GLY A 188 21.37 -8.91 20.96
N GLU A 189 20.63 -9.99 20.67
CA GLU A 189 19.72 -10.07 19.52
C GLU A 189 18.79 -8.85 19.46
N LEU A 190 18.60 -8.32 18.24
CA LEU A 190 17.81 -7.12 18.01
C LEU A 190 16.33 -7.40 18.26
N GLY A 191 15.56 -6.38 18.64
CA GLY A 191 14.12 -6.50 18.87
C GLY A 191 13.39 -6.97 17.61
N ILE A 192 13.84 -6.52 16.43
CA ILE A 192 13.30 -6.96 15.15
C ILE A 192 13.53 -8.46 14.88
N GLU A 193 14.66 -9.02 15.32
CA GLU A 193 14.96 -10.47 15.21
C GLU A 193 14.07 -11.26 16.18
N THR A 194 13.99 -10.80 17.44
CA THR A 194 13.17 -11.45 18.49
C THR A 194 11.69 -11.48 18.10
N THR A 195 11.17 -10.35 17.63
CA THR A 195 9.75 -10.22 17.26
C THR A 195 9.38 -11.04 16.03
N ARG A 196 10.25 -11.12 15.02
CA ARG A 196 10.01 -11.95 13.83
C ARG A 196 10.02 -13.44 14.12
N ARG A 197 10.86 -13.93 15.05
CA ARG A 197 10.80 -15.33 15.53
C ARG A 197 9.45 -15.64 16.17
N ALA A 198 8.96 -14.76 17.04
CA ALA A 198 7.65 -14.91 17.65
C ALA A 198 6.52 -14.89 16.61
N TRP A 199 6.64 -14.04 15.57
CA TRP A 199 5.69 -14.04 14.46
C TRP A 199 5.68 -15.32 13.65
N ALA A 200 6.85 -15.93 13.35
CA ALA A 200 6.90 -17.22 12.66
C ALA A 200 6.05 -18.25 13.39
N LYS A 201 6.21 -18.35 14.71
CA LYS A 201 5.40 -19.24 15.56
C LYS A 201 3.91 -18.89 15.53
N TYR A 202 3.55 -17.62 15.72
CA TYR A 202 2.15 -17.20 15.70
C TYR A 202 1.46 -17.60 14.39
N PHE A 203 2.07 -17.26 13.24
CA PHE A 203 1.45 -17.54 11.95
C PHE A 203 1.44 -19.04 11.61
N GLU A 204 2.44 -19.80 12.03
CA GLU A 204 2.42 -21.27 11.95
C GLU A 204 1.28 -21.89 12.77
N ASP A 205 1.04 -21.39 13.99
CA ASP A 205 -0.02 -21.89 14.87
C ASP A 205 -1.43 -21.50 14.38
N ARG A 206 -1.54 -20.40 13.63
CA ARG A 206 -2.82 -19.84 13.18
C ARG A 206 -3.20 -20.20 11.73
N TYR A 207 -2.26 -20.26 10.79
CA TYR A 207 -2.56 -20.40 9.36
C TYR A 207 -2.22 -21.79 8.82
N GLN A 208 -2.92 -22.22 7.77
CA GLN A 208 -2.57 -23.45 7.06
C GLN A 208 -1.43 -23.23 6.08
N LEU A 209 -0.32 -23.91 6.37
CA LEU A 209 0.86 -23.99 5.53
C LEU A 209 1.00 -25.37 4.85
N TYR A 210 -0.04 -26.21 4.96
CA TYR A 210 -0.12 -27.51 4.30
C TYR A 210 1.06 -28.43 4.66
N ASN A 211 1.22 -28.69 5.96
CA ASN A 211 2.32 -29.46 6.56
C ASN A 211 3.73 -28.89 6.30
N ARG A 212 3.83 -27.58 6.05
CA ARG A 212 5.08 -26.83 6.05
C ARG A 212 5.18 -25.94 7.28
N ARG A 213 6.38 -25.46 7.56
CA ARG A 213 6.64 -24.36 8.50
C ARG A 213 7.11 -23.11 7.75
N ALA A 214 7.06 -21.95 8.39
CA ALA A 214 7.68 -20.74 7.89
C ALA A 214 9.16 -20.74 8.29
N HIS A 215 10.03 -20.33 7.38
CA HIS A 215 11.45 -20.17 7.64
C HIS A 215 11.83 -18.73 7.32
N PHE A 216 12.06 -17.94 8.36
CA PHE A 216 12.35 -16.52 8.23
C PHE A 216 13.84 -16.24 8.15
N TYR A 217 14.20 -15.38 7.21
CA TYR A 217 15.54 -14.83 7.05
C TYR A 217 15.46 -13.31 7.13
N ILE A 218 16.47 -12.65 7.69
CA ILE A 218 16.65 -11.21 7.57
C ILE A 218 17.94 -10.94 6.81
N TYR A 219 17.88 -10.17 5.73
CA TYR A 219 19.07 -9.63 5.10
C TYR A 219 19.15 -8.13 5.39
N TYR A 220 20.17 -7.75 6.16
CA TYR A 220 20.51 -6.36 6.40
C TYR A 220 21.37 -5.87 5.23
N GLY A 221 20.85 -4.89 4.49
CA GLY A 221 21.51 -4.30 3.34
C GLY A 221 22.79 -3.53 3.67
N SER A 222 23.39 -2.96 2.65
CA SER A 222 24.63 -2.19 2.77
C SER A 222 24.48 -0.85 3.51
N GLY A 223 23.26 -0.41 3.82
CA GLY A 223 22.93 0.95 4.27
C GLY A 223 22.87 1.99 3.15
N SER A 224 23.32 1.66 1.94
CA SER A 224 23.27 2.56 0.77
C SER A 224 21.88 2.58 0.14
N GLY A 225 21.38 3.79 -0.16
CA GLY A 225 20.08 4.02 -0.79
C GLY A 225 20.10 4.12 -2.31
N THR A 226 21.17 3.73 -3.00
CA THR A 226 21.28 3.85 -4.47
C THR A 226 20.66 2.65 -5.19
N PRO A 227 20.16 2.83 -6.44
CA PRO A 227 19.67 1.73 -7.27
C PRO A 227 20.64 0.55 -7.38
N GLU A 228 21.93 0.83 -7.63
CA GLU A 228 22.97 -0.20 -7.80
C GLU A 228 23.18 -1.00 -6.52
N ALA A 229 23.17 -0.32 -5.36
CA ALA A 229 23.30 -0.98 -4.07
C ALA A 229 22.09 -1.87 -3.78
N ARG A 230 20.87 -1.40 -4.08
CA ARG A 230 19.65 -2.21 -3.91
C ARG A 230 19.62 -3.45 -4.79
N GLN A 231 20.08 -3.34 -6.03
CA GLN A 231 20.21 -4.50 -6.92
C GLN A 231 21.30 -5.47 -6.44
N ALA A 232 22.41 -4.97 -5.91
CA ALA A 232 23.47 -5.81 -5.35
C ALA A 232 23.01 -6.54 -4.08
N ASP A 233 22.33 -5.84 -3.18
CA ASP A 233 21.72 -6.43 -1.97
C ASP A 233 20.70 -7.51 -2.34
N ALA A 234 19.81 -7.23 -3.30
CA ALA A 234 18.85 -8.22 -3.81
C ALA A 234 19.55 -9.44 -4.42
N ALA A 235 20.64 -9.25 -5.16
CA ALA A 235 21.44 -10.33 -5.74
C ALA A 235 22.05 -11.23 -4.67
N GLN A 236 22.64 -10.61 -3.65
CA GLN A 236 23.28 -11.33 -2.56
C GLN A 236 22.25 -12.11 -1.73
N ALA A 237 21.16 -11.46 -1.33
CA ALA A 237 20.10 -12.11 -0.56
C ALA A 237 19.44 -13.25 -1.35
N TYR A 238 19.16 -13.06 -2.64
CA TYR A 238 18.60 -14.11 -3.50
C TYR A 238 19.57 -15.29 -3.64
N ALA A 239 20.86 -15.04 -3.86
CA ALA A 239 21.85 -16.10 -4.03
C ALA A 239 21.99 -16.98 -2.79
N GLN A 240 21.86 -16.40 -1.59
CA GLN A 240 21.99 -17.11 -0.32
C GLN A 240 20.71 -17.85 0.09
N VAL A 241 19.54 -17.22 -0.07
CA VAL A 241 18.28 -17.75 0.49
C VAL A 241 17.41 -18.46 -0.56
N LYS A 242 17.37 -17.91 -1.79
CA LYS A 242 16.35 -18.23 -2.82
C LYS A 242 14.93 -18.24 -2.24
N PRO A 243 14.45 -17.11 -1.72
CA PRO A 243 13.21 -17.06 -0.95
C PRO A 243 11.98 -17.25 -1.84
N PHE A 244 10.89 -17.76 -1.25
CA PHE A 244 9.58 -17.81 -1.89
C PHE A 244 8.97 -16.41 -1.97
N ALA A 245 9.03 -15.68 -0.86
CA ALA A 245 8.51 -14.33 -0.74
C ALA A 245 9.48 -13.42 0.01
N THR A 246 9.36 -12.11 -0.21
CA THR A 246 10.12 -11.08 0.49
C THR A 246 9.22 -9.95 0.99
N ILE A 247 9.55 -9.42 2.18
CA ILE A 247 9.07 -8.14 2.70
C ILE A 247 10.27 -7.20 2.69
N SER A 248 10.14 -6.01 2.10
CA SER A 248 11.23 -5.05 2.04
C SER A 248 10.90 -3.78 2.79
N SER A 249 11.80 -3.39 3.68
CA SER A 249 11.78 -2.14 4.44
C SER A 249 12.95 -1.26 4.01
N THR A 250 12.66 -0.10 3.43
CA THR A 250 13.67 0.86 2.98
C THR A 250 13.28 2.26 3.41
N GLY A 251 14.26 3.10 3.74
CA GLY A 251 14.01 4.51 4.02
C GLY A 251 13.47 5.29 2.82
N LEU A 252 12.97 6.52 3.09
CA LEU A 252 12.52 7.45 2.06
C LEU A 252 13.59 7.66 0.98
N SER A 253 13.17 7.67 -0.29
CA SER A 253 14.06 7.80 -1.46
C SER A 253 15.15 6.72 -1.59
N GLY A 254 15.05 5.60 -0.87
CA GLY A 254 16.08 4.56 -0.84
C GLY A 254 16.05 3.57 -2.02
N ALA A 255 15.58 3.97 -3.20
CA ALA A 255 15.52 3.13 -4.41
C ALA A 255 14.84 1.75 -4.22
N SER A 256 13.74 1.70 -3.46
CA SER A 256 13.08 0.44 -3.10
C SER A 256 12.58 -0.38 -4.29
N ASP A 257 12.16 0.30 -5.36
CA ASP A 257 11.74 -0.35 -6.60
C ASP A 257 12.84 -1.22 -7.21
N ASP A 258 14.12 -0.84 -7.10
CA ASP A 258 15.23 -1.58 -7.68
C ASP A 258 15.43 -2.95 -7.01
N PHE A 259 15.26 -3.03 -5.69
CA PHE A 259 15.27 -4.30 -4.96
C PHE A 259 14.07 -5.16 -5.38
N LEU A 260 12.87 -4.59 -5.37
CA LEU A 260 11.62 -5.30 -5.69
C LEU A 260 11.61 -5.85 -7.12
N VAL A 261 12.01 -5.03 -8.10
CA VAL A 261 12.08 -5.40 -9.51
C VAL A 261 13.12 -6.51 -9.72
N TYR A 262 14.27 -6.46 -9.04
CA TYR A 262 15.27 -7.52 -9.13
C TYR A 262 14.72 -8.86 -8.66
N MET A 263 14.04 -8.86 -7.51
CA MET A 263 13.44 -10.04 -6.89
C MET A 263 12.29 -10.59 -7.74
N ALA A 264 11.39 -9.73 -8.21
CA ALA A 264 10.26 -10.10 -9.07
C ALA A 264 10.71 -10.73 -10.39
N LYS A 265 11.77 -10.20 -11.03
CA LYS A 265 12.36 -10.77 -12.27
C LYS A 265 12.93 -12.18 -12.07
N ARG A 266 13.26 -12.55 -10.83
CA ARG A 266 13.70 -13.90 -10.44
C ARG A 266 12.59 -14.76 -9.87
N GLY A 267 11.35 -14.30 -10.00
CA GLY A 267 10.18 -15.05 -9.59
C GLY A 267 9.89 -15.00 -8.10
N VAL A 268 10.59 -14.21 -7.29
CA VAL A 268 10.26 -14.05 -5.87
C VAL A 268 9.01 -13.19 -5.75
N LEU A 269 8.09 -13.57 -4.86
CA LEU A 269 6.92 -12.75 -4.54
C LEU A 269 7.32 -11.62 -3.58
N ASN A 270 6.78 -10.43 -3.76
CA ASN A 270 7.00 -9.28 -2.92
C ASN A 270 5.68 -8.89 -2.25
N PHE A 271 5.71 -8.75 -0.93
CA PHE A 271 4.58 -8.30 -0.12
C PHE A 271 5.03 -7.11 0.72
N GLY A 272 4.15 -6.15 0.94
CA GLY A 272 4.52 -4.97 1.70
C GLY A 272 3.65 -3.75 1.51
N SER A 273 3.97 -2.71 2.28
CA SER A 273 3.48 -1.36 2.04
C SER A 273 4.22 -0.74 0.86
N PHE A 274 3.53 -0.69 -0.27
CA PHE A 274 4.04 -0.20 -1.55
C PHE A 274 3.43 1.14 -1.94
N SER A 275 3.26 2.04 -0.97
CA SER A 275 2.68 3.37 -1.15
C SER A 275 3.30 4.13 -2.32
N GLY A 276 2.49 4.92 -3.02
CA GLY A 276 2.96 5.81 -4.09
C GLY A 276 3.23 5.14 -5.45
N ARG A 277 2.81 3.88 -5.64
CA ARG A 277 2.99 3.15 -6.91
C ARG A 277 1.71 3.12 -7.75
N THR A 278 1.91 3.06 -9.06
CA THR A 278 0.83 3.03 -10.06
C THR A 278 0.33 1.60 -10.29
N GLN A 279 -0.89 1.45 -10.77
CA GLN A 279 -1.41 0.17 -11.26
C GLN A 279 -0.48 -0.43 -12.33
N ALA A 280 0.09 0.40 -13.20
CA ALA A 280 1.02 -0.03 -14.23
C ALA A 280 2.29 -0.68 -13.66
N PHE A 281 2.78 -0.24 -12.49
CA PHE A 281 3.92 -0.88 -11.83
C PHE A 281 3.60 -2.32 -11.40
N PHE A 282 2.45 -2.52 -10.74
CA PHE A 282 2.02 -3.86 -10.33
C PHE A 282 1.78 -4.77 -11.55
N ASN A 283 1.16 -4.23 -12.61
CA ASN A 283 0.86 -4.97 -13.84
C ASN A 283 2.11 -5.35 -14.65
N GLN A 284 3.29 -4.74 -14.41
CA GLN A 284 4.55 -5.20 -14.99
C GLN A 284 4.98 -6.56 -14.42
N PHE A 285 4.59 -6.85 -13.19
CA PHE A 285 4.94 -8.07 -12.47
C PHE A 285 3.68 -8.75 -11.91
N PRO A 286 2.75 -9.16 -12.79
CA PRO A 286 1.50 -9.75 -12.35
C PRO A 286 1.78 -10.96 -11.48
N LYS A 287 1.05 -11.09 -10.37
CA LYS A 287 1.16 -12.20 -9.39
C LYS A 287 2.45 -12.20 -8.57
N ARG A 288 3.33 -11.21 -8.77
CA ARG A 288 4.65 -11.13 -8.12
C ARG A 288 4.74 -10.04 -7.08
N ILE A 289 4.05 -8.93 -7.25
CA ILE A 289 4.13 -7.81 -6.30
C ILE A 289 2.73 -7.53 -5.80
N TRP A 290 2.55 -7.60 -4.49
CA TRP A 290 1.27 -7.44 -3.79
C TRP A 290 1.41 -6.31 -2.78
N GLY A 291 0.63 -5.24 -2.95
CA GLY A 291 0.64 -4.07 -2.10
C GLY A 291 -0.48 -4.09 -1.06
N TYR A 292 -0.20 -3.60 0.14
CA TYR A 292 -1.26 -3.28 1.10
C TYR A 292 -2.03 -1.99 0.73
N PRO A 293 -1.39 -0.81 0.59
CA PRO A 293 -2.08 0.44 0.27
C PRO A 293 -2.63 0.44 -1.18
N PRO A 294 -3.64 1.28 -1.47
CA PRO A 294 -4.20 1.39 -2.82
C PRO A 294 -3.18 1.96 -3.82
N THR A 295 -3.40 1.70 -5.10
CA THR A 295 -2.62 2.34 -6.17
C THR A 295 -2.87 3.85 -6.21
N LEU A 296 -1.96 4.60 -6.82
CA LEU A 296 -2.15 6.04 -7.04
C LEU A 296 -3.43 6.36 -7.81
N GLU A 297 -3.79 5.54 -8.79
CA GLU A 297 -5.01 5.72 -9.57
C GLU A 297 -6.26 5.54 -8.69
N GLN A 298 -6.28 4.52 -7.83
CA GLN A 298 -7.36 4.31 -6.86
C GLN A 298 -7.43 5.47 -5.85
N MET A 299 -6.29 5.89 -5.30
CA MET A 299 -6.19 7.03 -4.39
C MET A 299 -6.72 8.32 -5.02
N GLY A 300 -6.28 8.64 -6.25
CA GLY A 300 -6.75 9.81 -6.99
C GLY A 300 -8.25 9.76 -7.31
N ALA A 301 -8.79 8.56 -7.59
CA ALA A 301 -10.22 8.37 -7.80
C ALA A 301 -11.04 8.58 -6.51
N MET A 302 -10.60 8.04 -5.38
CA MET A 302 -11.25 8.25 -4.08
C MET A 302 -11.21 9.72 -3.64
N TYR A 303 -10.05 10.37 -3.77
CA TYR A 303 -9.88 11.79 -3.46
C TYR A 303 -10.74 12.70 -4.33
N SER A 304 -10.74 12.46 -5.64
CA SER A 304 -11.54 13.27 -6.54
C SER A 304 -13.04 13.07 -6.30
N ASP A 305 -13.50 11.84 -6.02
CA ASP A 305 -14.90 11.57 -5.68
C ASP A 305 -15.32 12.35 -4.42
N PHE A 306 -14.50 12.32 -3.37
CA PHE A 306 -14.72 13.10 -2.15
C PHE A 306 -14.81 14.60 -2.47
N VAL A 307 -13.78 15.18 -3.10
CA VAL A 307 -13.73 16.62 -3.42
C VAL A 307 -14.92 17.04 -4.30
N CYS A 308 -15.25 16.26 -5.32
CA CYS A 308 -16.36 16.56 -6.22
C CYS A 308 -17.73 16.51 -5.54
N LYS A 309 -17.89 15.69 -4.49
CA LYS A 309 -19.17 15.53 -3.79
C LYS A 309 -19.32 16.38 -2.54
N THR A 310 -18.21 16.78 -1.92
CA THR A 310 -18.25 17.47 -0.62
C THR A 310 -17.67 18.88 -0.65
N VAL A 311 -16.89 19.23 -1.67
CA VAL A 311 -16.19 20.53 -1.75
C VAL A 311 -16.66 21.35 -2.94
N VAL A 312 -16.54 20.83 -4.16
CA VAL A 312 -16.82 21.58 -5.40
C VAL A 312 -18.22 22.20 -5.46
N PRO A 313 -19.30 21.49 -5.09
CA PRO A 313 -20.66 22.03 -5.20
C PRO A 313 -21.00 23.10 -4.14
N TYR A 314 -20.14 23.28 -3.13
CA TYR A 314 -20.45 24.08 -1.94
C TYR A 314 -19.56 25.32 -1.84
N LYS A 315 -20.05 26.29 -1.06
CA LYS A 315 -19.36 27.55 -0.80
C LYS A 315 -18.25 27.35 0.25
N THR A 316 -17.33 28.30 0.32
CA THR A 316 -16.33 28.36 1.40
C THR A 316 -17.03 28.35 2.76
N SER A 317 -16.55 27.50 3.65
CA SER A 317 -17.19 27.20 4.94
C SER A 317 -16.21 27.00 6.09
N PHE A 318 -14.90 26.83 5.83
CA PHE A 318 -13.92 26.58 6.89
C PHE A 318 -12.56 27.25 6.66
N GLY A 319 -12.50 28.36 5.91
CA GLY A 319 -11.31 29.20 5.82
C GLY A 319 -11.22 30.24 6.94
N GLY A 320 -10.04 30.84 7.12
CA GLY A 320 -9.77 31.89 8.11
C GLY A 320 -9.58 33.28 7.49
N PRO A 321 -8.98 34.23 8.24
CA PRO A 321 -8.58 35.54 7.72
C PRO A 321 -7.88 35.49 6.37
N GLY A 322 -8.28 36.38 5.46
CA GLY A 322 -7.80 36.38 4.08
C GLY A 322 -8.60 35.47 3.13
N THR A 323 -9.58 34.72 3.64
CA THR A 323 -10.46 33.84 2.86
C THR A 323 -11.94 34.11 3.19
N PRO A 324 -12.68 34.87 2.37
CA PRO A 324 -14.06 35.20 2.68
C PRO A 324 -14.96 33.96 2.75
N ALA A 325 -15.75 33.84 3.84
CA ALA A 325 -16.73 32.78 4.01
C ALA A 325 -17.94 32.95 3.09
N GLY A 326 -18.62 31.85 2.75
CA GLY A 326 -19.84 31.84 1.95
C GLY A 326 -19.69 32.20 0.47
N GLN A 327 -18.46 32.25 -0.04
CA GLN A 327 -18.15 32.52 -1.44
C GLN A 327 -18.09 31.25 -2.27
N LYS A 328 -18.27 31.37 -3.59
CA LYS A 328 -17.96 30.25 -4.50
C LYS A 328 -16.47 29.95 -4.37
N ARG A 329 -16.10 28.67 -4.20
CA ARG A 329 -14.70 28.27 -4.07
C ARG A 329 -13.92 28.57 -5.34
N LYS A 330 -12.73 29.13 -5.15
CA LYS A 330 -11.69 29.26 -6.17
C LYS A 330 -10.52 28.37 -5.75
N PHE A 331 -10.11 27.48 -6.63
CA PHE A 331 -9.20 26.39 -6.29
C PHE A 331 -7.76 26.72 -6.65
N GLY A 332 -6.84 26.36 -5.75
CA GLY A 332 -5.43 26.17 -6.05
C GLY A 332 -5.09 24.69 -5.91
N ILE A 333 -4.02 24.24 -6.56
CA ILE A 333 -3.48 22.91 -6.35
C ILE A 333 -2.02 22.98 -5.92
N VAL A 334 -1.65 22.22 -4.89
CA VAL A 334 -0.28 22.07 -4.41
C VAL A 334 0.24 20.71 -4.85
N ARG A 335 1.47 20.66 -5.38
CA ARG A 335 2.17 19.42 -5.70
C ARG A 335 3.67 19.53 -5.51
N THR A 336 4.34 18.40 -5.34
CA THR A 336 5.80 18.39 -5.37
C THR A 336 6.35 18.53 -6.79
N ARG A 337 7.58 19.01 -6.91
CA ARG A 337 8.44 18.87 -8.11
C ARG A 337 9.69 18.03 -7.84
N ASP A 338 9.74 17.33 -6.71
CA ASP A 338 10.84 16.44 -6.34
C ASP A 338 10.93 15.27 -7.34
N ALA A 339 12.05 15.19 -8.06
CA ALA A 339 12.28 14.19 -9.10
C ALA A 339 12.37 12.76 -8.54
N THR A 340 12.61 12.60 -7.23
CA THR A 340 12.61 11.29 -6.56
C THR A 340 11.22 10.69 -6.42
N TYR A 341 10.16 11.50 -6.57
CA TYR A 341 8.76 11.08 -6.50
C TYR A 341 7.98 11.42 -7.78
N PRO A 342 8.37 10.87 -8.95
CA PRO A 342 7.78 11.23 -10.26
C PRO A 342 6.28 10.88 -10.40
N ASN A 343 5.78 10.09 -9.47
CA ASN A 343 4.43 9.58 -9.38
C ASN A 343 3.47 10.58 -8.70
N LEU A 344 3.95 11.42 -7.78
CA LEU A 344 3.12 12.42 -7.10
C LEU A 344 2.68 13.57 -8.04
N PRO A 345 3.53 14.13 -8.92
CA PRO A 345 3.06 15.08 -9.94
C PRO A 345 2.00 14.51 -10.88
N LYS A 346 2.10 13.22 -11.24
CA LYS A 346 1.10 12.53 -12.08
C LYS A 346 -0.24 12.39 -11.35
N LEU A 347 -0.20 12.04 -10.07
CA LEU A 347 -1.39 12.00 -9.21
C LEU A 347 -2.08 13.38 -9.15
N ALA A 348 -1.31 14.44 -8.87
CA ALA A 348 -1.85 15.79 -8.82
C ALA A 348 -2.49 16.23 -10.15
N ALA A 349 -1.86 15.89 -11.29
CA ALA A 349 -2.42 16.14 -12.62
C ALA A 349 -3.74 15.37 -12.86
N ALA A 350 -3.81 14.10 -12.44
CA ALA A 350 -5.02 13.29 -12.55
C ALA A 350 -6.17 13.85 -11.69
N VAL A 351 -5.86 14.24 -10.45
CA VAL A 351 -6.81 14.91 -9.54
C VAL A 351 -7.31 16.22 -10.15
N LYS A 352 -6.40 17.08 -10.63
CA LYS A 352 -6.74 18.33 -11.31
C LYS A 352 -7.73 18.10 -12.46
N SER A 353 -7.48 17.08 -13.29
CA SER A 353 -8.37 16.74 -14.41
C SER A 353 -9.75 16.29 -13.94
N LYS A 354 -9.83 15.42 -12.92
CA LYS A 354 -11.10 14.89 -12.40
C LYS A 354 -11.92 15.97 -11.69
N VAL A 355 -11.28 16.84 -10.92
CA VAL A 355 -11.94 17.96 -10.24
C VAL A 355 -12.48 19.00 -11.23
N ARG A 356 -11.75 19.29 -12.31
CA ARG A 356 -12.28 20.12 -13.41
C ARG A 356 -13.54 19.50 -14.02
N ALA A 357 -13.49 18.20 -14.31
CA ALA A 357 -14.63 17.49 -14.91
C ALA A 357 -15.93 17.53 -14.07
N CYS A 358 -15.85 17.76 -12.76
CA CYS A 358 -17.02 17.91 -11.89
C CYS A 358 -17.37 19.38 -11.55
N GLY A 359 -16.84 20.35 -12.30
CA GLY A 359 -17.17 21.77 -12.16
C GLY A 359 -16.22 22.56 -11.25
N GLY A 360 -15.09 21.97 -10.85
CA GLY A 360 -14.00 22.63 -10.15
C GLY A 360 -13.11 23.49 -11.06
N ASP A 361 -13.64 23.99 -12.19
CA ASP A 361 -12.94 24.69 -13.29
C ASP A 361 -12.23 26.00 -12.90
N VAL A 362 -12.19 26.32 -11.62
CA VAL A 362 -11.53 27.49 -11.05
C VAL A 362 -10.17 27.12 -10.43
N ILE A 363 -9.49 26.06 -10.93
CA ILE A 363 -8.10 25.80 -10.57
C ILE A 363 -7.21 26.82 -11.28
N GLU A 364 -6.87 27.88 -10.57
CA GLU A 364 -6.23 29.07 -11.13
C GLU A 364 -4.75 29.17 -10.84
N TYR A 365 -4.29 28.46 -9.82
CA TYR A 365 -2.88 28.41 -9.50
C TYR A 365 -2.41 26.99 -9.18
N GLU A 366 -1.19 26.69 -9.62
CA GLU A 366 -0.47 25.46 -9.29
C GLU A 366 0.81 25.82 -8.56
N ALA A 367 0.83 25.55 -7.26
CA ALA A 367 1.97 25.77 -6.38
C ALA A 367 2.87 24.54 -6.39
N THR A 368 4.19 24.74 -6.37
CA THR A 368 5.15 23.63 -6.40
C THR A 368 6.25 23.73 -5.35
N PHE A 369 6.50 22.64 -4.64
CA PHE A 369 7.55 22.55 -3.62
C PHE A 369 8.66 21.54 -4.02
N PRO A 370 9.93 21.83 -3.68
CA PRO A 370 11.08 21.11 -4.23
C PRO A 370 11.43 19.78 -3.54
N LYS A 371 11.09 19.62 -2.26
CA LYS A 371 11.46 18.44 -1.46
C LYS A 371 10.26 17.86 -0.74
N ASN A 372 10.04 16.56 -0.90
CA ASN A 372 8.88 15.87 -0.37
C ASN A 372 9.21 15.00 0.85
N GLY A 373 8.28 14.95 1.81
CA GLY A 373 8.28 13.96 2.89
C GLY A 373 9.00 14.41 4.16
N PHE A 374 9.62 15.58 4.16
CA PHE A 374 10.41 16.06 5.30
C PHE A 374 9.56 16.90 6.25
N PHE A 375 9.62 16.56 7.53
CA PHE A 375 9.11 17.37 8.64
C PHE A 375 9.91 18.68 8.74
N THR A 376 11.23 18.56 8.69
CA THR A 376 12.17 19.69 8.64
C THR A 376 13.02 19.58 7.40
N ASP A 377 13.03 20.61 6.56
CA ASP A 377 13.91 20.71 5.40
C ASP A 377 14.71 22.00 5.42
N THR A 378 16.00 21.87 5.72
CA THR A 378 16.96 22.99 5.78
C THR A 378 17.59 23.31 4.42
N GLN A 379 17.41 22.44 3.43
CA GLN A 379 18.03 22.58 2.12
C GLN A 379 17.29 23.59 1.25
N SER A 380 15.95 23.59 1.31
CA SER A 380 15.13 24.46 0.46
C SER A 380 14.76 25.77 1.18
N PRO A 381 15.12 26.94 0.64
CA PRO A 381 14.70 28.22 1.18
C PRO A 381 13.16 28.42 1.11
N PRO A 382 12.52 29.09 2.10
CA PRO A 382 11.06 29.22 2.16
C PRO A 382 10.43 30.16 1.12
N GLN A 383 11.22 30.90 0.34
CA GLN A 383 10.74 31.96 -0.55
C GLN A 383 9.75 31.46 -1.62
N TYR A 384 9.87 30.20 -2.08
CA TYR A 384 8.89 29.63 -3.02
C TYR A 384 7.48 29.62 -2.41
N ALA A 385 7.38 29.24 -1.13
CA ALA A 385 6.11 29.12 -0.43
C ALA A 385 5.48 30.50 -0.22
N THR A 386 6.27 31.49 0.20
CA THR A 386 5.80 32.89 0.35
C THR A 386 5.29 33.47 -0.96
N ASN A 387 6.03 33.27 -2.07
CA ASN A 387 5.64 33.79 -3.39
C ASN A 387 4.34 33.15 -3.89
N ASP A 388 4.23 31.83 -3.76
CA ASP A 388 3.04 31.07 -4.13
C ASP A 388 1.81 31.51 -3.31
N MET A 389 1.96 31.68 -1.98
CA MET A 389 0.86 32.13 -1.11
C MET A 389 0.43 33.57 -1.39
N LEU A 390 1.37 34.49 -1.67
CA LEU A 390 1.04 35.86 -2.10
C LEU A 390 0.25 35.86 -3.41
N LYS A 391 0.65 35.04 -4.37
CA LYS A 391 -0.04 34.94 -5.66
C LYS A 391 -1.44 34.35 -5.50
N MET A 392 -1.58 33.26 -4.76
CA MET A 392 -2.88 32.65 -4.47
C MET A 392 -3.82 33.62 -3.74
N LYS A 393 -3.30 34.36 -2.76
CA LYS A 393 -4.05 35.42 -2.09
C LYS A 393 -4.50 36.51 -3.07
N GLY A 394 -3.60 37.02 -3.91
CA GLY A 394 -3.90 38.05 -4.91
C GLY A 394 -4.92 37.61 -5.97
N GLU A 395 -4.93 36.32 -6.31
CA GLU A 395 -5.89 35.73 -7.24
C GLU A 395 -7.23 35.34 -6.59
N ASN A 396 -7.39 35.57 -5.27
CA ASN A 396 -8.55 35.17 -4.47
C ASN A 396 -8.82 33.65 -4.47
N VAL A 397 -7.76 32.84 -4.50
CA VAL A 397 -7.88 31.40 -4.24
C VAL A 397 -8.37 31.20 -2.82
N THR A 398 -9.39 30.37 -2.63
CA THR A 398 -10.02 30.13 -1.31
C THR A 398 -9.73 28.76 -0.74
N THR A 399 -9.46 27.78 -1.62
CA THR A 399 -9.37 26.38 -1.26
C THR A 399 -8.20 25.73 -1.97
N LEU A 400 -7.28 25.14 -1.21
CA LEU A 400 -6.10 24.47 -1.71
C LEU A 400 -6.30 22.96 -1.70
N LEU A 401 -6.20 22.35 -2.87
CA LEU A 401 -6.17 20.90 -3.03
C LEU A 401 -4.71 20.44 -2.98
N TRP A 402 -4.37 19.59 -2.02
CA TRP A 402 -3.02 19.04 -1.90
C TRP A 402 -3.06 17.54 -2.14
N ALA A 403 -2.82 17.15 -3.40
CA ALA A 403 -3.00 15.79 -3.89
C ALA A 403 -1.77 14.89 -3.63
N GLY A 404 -1.38 14.78 -2.36
CA GLY A 404 -0.27 13.97 -1.88
C GLY A 404 1.06 14.72 -1.75
N GLY A 405 1.99 14.11 -1.02
CA GLY A 405 3.22 14.71 -0.56
C GLY A 405 3.02 15.67 0.61
N VAL A 406 4.09 15.94 1.35
CA VAL A 406 4.08 16.80 2.54
C VAL A 406 5.32 17.68 2.62
N GLU A 407 5.12 18.91 3.09
CA GLU A 407 6.14 19.83 3.57
C GLU A 407 5.49 20.85 4.53
N THR A 408 6.26 21.62 5.30
CA THR A 408 5.76 22.51 6.36
C THR A 408 5.82 24.01 6.04
N LYS A 409 6.45 24.42 4.93
CA LYS A 409 6.70 25.85 4.66
C LYS A 409 5.49 26.59 4.09
N TYR A 410 4.58 25.93 3.37
CA TYR A 410 3.38 26.56 2.84
C TYR A 410 2.46 27.07 3.95
N SER A 411 2.25 26.29 5.00
CA SER A 411 1.41 26.70 6.14
C SER A 411 2.00 27.94 6.83
N ALA A 412 3.31 27.93 7.12
CA ALA A 412 4.01 29.07 7.71
C ALA A 412 3.95 30.32 6.81
N ALA A 413 4.17 30.16 5.50
CA ALA A 413 4.08 31.25 4.53
C ALA A 413 2.65 31.83 4.44
N ALA A 414 1.62 30.98 4.48
CA ALA A 414 0.22 31.38 4.44
C ALA A 414 -0.12 32.29 5.64
N THR A 415 0.27 31.88 6.85
CA THR A 415 0.15 32.70 8.06
C THR A 415 0.93 34.02 7.94
N GLN A 416 2.18 33.98 7.48
CA GLN A 416 3.04 35.16 7.33
C GLN A 416 2.41 36.24 6.44
N VAL A 417 1.69 35.84 5.38
CA VAL A 417 1.06 36.79 4.44
C VAL A 417 -0.40 37.08 4.79
N GLY A 418 -0.89 36.60 5.95
CA GLY A 418 -2.28 36.79 6.38
C GLY A 418 -3.29 36.17 5.41
N TYR A 419 -3.03 34.94 4.98
CA TYR A 419 -3.86 34.15 4.07
C TYR A 419 -4.12 32.79 4.71
N GLN A 420 -5.36 32.51 5.10
CA GLN A 420 -5.74 31.24 5.72
C GLN A 420 -6.80 30.54 4.84
N PRO A 421 -6.39 29.84 3.76
CA PRO A 421 -7.31 29.11 2.92
C PRO A 421 -7.86 27.86 3.61
N GLU A 422 -8.87 27.29 2.98
CA GLU A 422 -9.31 25.92 3.24
C GLU A 422 -8.28 24.94 2.66
N TRP A 423 -7.75 24.02 3.47
CA TRP A 423 -6.83 22.97 2.99
C TRP A 423 -7.57 21.65 2.88
N VAL A 424 -7.56 21.04 1.69
CA VAL A 424 -8.11 19.70 1.48
C VAL A 424 -7.00 18.83 0.95
N THR A 425 -6.53 17.90 1.77
CA THR A 425 -5.31 17.12 1.53
C THR A 425 -5.64 15.65 1.25
N LEU A 426 -4.76 14.98 0.52
CA LEU A 426 -4.80 13.53 0.33
C LEU A 426 -3.69 12.91 1.17
N GLY A 427 -4.10 12.09 2.14
CA GLY A 427 -3.20 11.30 2.97
C GLY A 427 -2.38 10.33 2.15
N ASP A 428 -1.09 10.25 2.45
CA ASP A 428 -0.11 9.41 1.80
C ASP A 428 0.75 8.61 2.79
N GLY A 429 0.30 8.58 4.04
CA GLY A 429 1.01 8.03 5.17
C GLY A 429 1.67 9.11 6.02
N LEU A 430 2.12 10.24 5.45
CA LEU A 430 2.77 11.32 6.21
C LEU A 430 1.85 12.51 6.45
N GLN A 431 1.11 12.93 5.43
CA GLN A 431 0.28 14.14 5.47
C GLN A 431 -0.78 14.12 6.58
N GLU A 432 -1.32 12.94 6.88
CA GLU A 432 -2.35 12.69 7.89
C GLU A 432 -1.80 12.27 9.27
N ALA A 433 -0.48 12.25 9.45
CA ALA A 433 0.13 11.98 10.75
C ALA A 433 -0.02 13.19 11.68
N ASN A 434 -0.37 12.94 12.95
CA ASN A 434 -0.61 14.01 13.92
C ASN A 434 0.62 14.89 14.10
N ASN A 435 1.81 14.29 14.23
CA ASN A 435 3.05 15.02 14.37
C ASN A 435 3.40 15.88 13.15
N TYR A 436 3.07 15.46 11.92
CA TYR A 436 3.21 16.30 10.74
C TYR A 436 2.23 17.48 10.76
N GLY A 437 0.98 17.26 11.18
CA GLY A 437 0.01 18.33 11.41
C GLY A 437 0.45 19.32 12.51
N GLN A 438 1.05 18.83 13.59
CA GLN A 438 1.64 19.64 14.67
C GLN A 438 2.81 20.49 14.18
N GLY A 439 3.55 20.01 13.18
CA GLY A 439 4.65 20.74 12.53
C GLY A 439 4.22 21.85 11.57
N GLN A 440 2.95 21.87 11.16
CA GLN A 440 2.39 22.94 10.33
C GLN A 440 2.11 24.19 11.18
N ASP A 441 1.96 25.36 10.54
CA ASP A 441 1.53 26.55 11.25
C ASP A 441 0.05 26.42 11.70
N GLN A 442 -0.17 26.37 13.01
CA GLN A 442 -1.47 26.04 13.60
C GLN A 442 -2.56 27.08 13.30
N ASN A 443 -2.20 28.34 12.98
CA ASN A 443 -3.19 29.36 12.63
C ASN A 443 -3.90 29.00 11.32
N THR A 444 -3.17 28.50 10.34
CA THR A 444 -3.75 28.08 9.06
C THR A 444 -4.14 26.61 9.03
N TRP A 445 -3.38 25.74 9.71
CA TRP A 445 -3.64 24.29 9.69
C TRP A 445 -4.91 23.90 10.46
N SER A 446 -5.42 24.78 11.32
CA SER A 446 -6.78 24.67 11.90
C SER A 446 -7.90 24.58 10.86
N HIS A 447 -7.62 24.92 9.60
CA HIS A 447 -8.53 24.87 8.45
C HIS A 447 -8.22 23.68 7.51
N ALA A 448 -7.57 22.63 8.01
CA ALA A 448 -7.17 21.47 7.21
C ALA A 448 -8.10 20.27 7.36
N TRP A 449 -8.41 19.66 6.21
CA TRP A 449 -9.04 18.36 6.07
C TRP A 449 -8.11 17.41 5.33
N THR A 450 -8.22 16.13 5.62
CA THR A 450 -7.51 15.06 4.89
C THR A 450 -8.45 13.92 4.57
N LEU A 451 -8.36 13.40 3.35
CA LEU A 451 -8.90 12.09 2.99
C LEU A 451 -7.76 11.08 3.04
N THR A 452 -7.90 9.96 3.74
CA THR A 452 -6.81 8.99 3.91
C THR A 452 -7.28 7.54 3.87
N PRO A 453 -6.46 6.61 3.33
CA PRO A 453 -6.65 5.18 3.48
C PRO A 453 -6.22 4.67 4.87
N THR A 454 -5.52 5.47 5.66
CA THR A 454 -5.11 5.14 7.03
C THR A 454 -6.35 4.88 7.89
N VAL A 455 -6.30 3.83 8.70
CA VAL A 455 -7.40 3.40 9.58
C VAL A 455 -7.40 4.19 10.89
N LYS A 456 -8.45 3.99 11.71
CA LYS A 456 -8.44 4.41 13.11
C LYS A 456 -7.37 3.64 13.87
N ILE A 457 -6.39 4.37 14.41
CA ILE A 457 -5.43 3.87 15.37
C ILE A 457 -5.98 4.08 16.78
N VAL A 458 -5.95 3.01 17.56
CA VAL A 458 -6.32 2.97 18.98
C VAL A 458 -5.07 2.81 19.84
N PRO A 459 -5.14 3.04 21.16
CA PRO A 459 -4.01 2.77 22.05
C PRO A 459 -3.41 1.40 21.80
N LEU A 460 -2.07 1.30 21.84
CA LEU A 460 -1.30 0.11 21.43
C LEU A 460 -1.89 -1.19 21.99
N THR A 461 -2.21 -1.22 23.28
CA THR A 461 -2.74 -2.41 23.98
C THR A 461 -4.10 -2.90 23.48
N SER A 462 -4.84 -2.04 22.77
CA SER A 462 -6.14 -2.33 22.16
C SER A 462 -6.04 -2.68 20.67
N GLN A 463 -4.84 -2.64 20.07
CA GLN A 463 -4.64 -2.99 18.68
C GLN A 463 -4.60 -4.51 18.49
N ILE A 464 -5.07 -4.97 17.33
CA ILE A 464 -5.13 -6.39 16.97
C ILE A 464 -3.71 -6.99 16.93
N CYS A 465 -2.76 -6.28 16.33
CA CYS A 465 -1.36 -6.72 16.28
C CYS A 465 -0.76 -6.94 17.67
N TYR A 466 -1.07 -6.06 18.62
CA TYR A 466 -0.59 -6.16 19.99
C TYR A 466 -1.15 -7.40 20.69
N GLN A 467 -2.47 -7.60 20.59
CA GLN A 467 -3.14 -8.76 21.19
C GLN A 467 -2.65 -10.08 20.56
N ALA A 468 -2.50 -10.09 19.23
CA ALA A 468 -1.94 -11.23 18.50
C ALA A 468 -0.52 -11.54 18.97
N TYR A 469 0.36 -10.54 19.08
CA TYR A 469 1.73 -10.74 19.51
C TYR A 469 1.83 -11.20 20.96
N ARG A 470 1.06 -10.60 21.87
CA ARG A 470 0.99 -11.01 23.29
C ARG A 470 0.52 -12.44 23.49
N SER A 471 -0.21 -13.02 22.53
CA SER A 471 -0.63 -14.42 22.60
C SER A 471 0.52 -15.42 22.43
N VAL A 472 1.63 -15.01 21.79
CA VAL A 472 2.81 -15.85 21.59
C VAL A 472 3.98 -15.47 22.50
N ASP A 473 4.14 -14.17 22.79
CA ASP A 473 5.14 -13.66 23.74
C ASP A 473 4.49 -12.66 24.73
N PRO A 474 4.01 -13.15 25.89
CA PRO A 474 3.34 -12.31 26.87
C PRO A 474 4.30 -11.35 27.58
N ASN A 475 5.62 -11.58 27.53
CA ASN A 475 6.62 -10.84 28.31
C ASN A 475 7.46 -9.87 27.48
N ALA A 476 7.22 -9.78 26.17
CA ALA A 476 7.96 -8.87 25.31
C ALA A 476 7.92 -7.40 25.78
N PRO A 477 9.00 -6.64 25.60
CA PRO A 477 8.99 -5.21 25.89
C PRO A 477 7.98 -4.46 25.03
N GLU A 478 7.24 -3.51 25.62
CA GLU A 478 6.25 -2.68 24.90
C GLU A 478 6.84 -1.96 23.68
N SER A 479 8.08 -1.47 23.81
CA SER A 479 8.81 -0.80 22.73
C SER A 479 9.09 -1.73 21.55
N ASP A 480 9.29 -3.02 21.78
CA ASP A 480 9.51 -3.99 20.71
C ASP A 480 8.18 -4.40 20.05
N VAL A 481 7.10 -4.53 20.84
CA VAL A 481 5.77 -4.86 20.28
C VAL A 481 5.27 -3.72 19.40
N GLY A 482 5.32 -2.48 19.89
CA GLY A 482 4.89 -1.32 19.13
C GLY A 482 5.86 -0.94 18.00
N GLY A 483 7.16 -0.96 18.28
CA GLY A 483 8.20 -0.47 17.37
C GLY A 483 8.63 -1.46 16.28
N PHE A 484 8.38 -2.77 16.45
CA PHE A 484 8.73 -3.79 15.46
C PHE A 484 7.55 -4.71 15.14
N ALA A 485 6.98 -5.39 16.13
CA ALA A 485 6.03 -6.46 15.87
C ALA A 485 4.76 -5.97 15.14
N CYS A 486 4.17 -4.87 15.59
CA CYS A 486 2.98 -4.30 14.98
C CYS A 486 3.20 -3.76 13.56
N LEU A 487 4.41 -3.30 13.24
CA LEU A 487 4.75 -2.81 11.89
C LEU A 487 4.76 -3.95 10.85
N ASP A 488 5.14 -5.16 11.25
CA ASP A 488 5.19 -6.32 10.36
C ASP A 488 3.82 -7.02 10.20
N TYR A 489 2.87 -6.80 11.11
CA TYR A 489 1.64 -7.61 11.23
C TYR A 489 0.83 -7.68 9.93
N ASP A 490 0.53 -6.54 9.31
CA ASP A 490 -0.30 -6.50 8.10
C ASP A 490 0.39 -7.16 6.90
N ASN A 491 1.70 -6.95 6.75
CA ASN A 491 2.48 -7.56 5.67
C ASN A 491 2.57 -9.09 5.84
N LEU A 492 2.76 -9.56 7.08
CA LEU A 492 2.76 -10.98 7.38
C LEU A 492 1.37 -11.59 7.21
N ARG A 493 0.32 -10.95 7.74
CA ARG A 493 -1.07 -11.38 7.53
C ARG A 493 -1.38 -11.51 6.05
N GLN A 494 -0.92 -10.58 5.23
CA GLN A 494 -1.02 -10.68 3.77
C GLN A 494 -0.34 -11.97 3.29
N ILE A 495 0.98 -12.15 3.48
CA ILE A 495 1.71 -13.36 3.05
C ILE A 495 1.00 -14.65 3.46
N PHE A 496 0.66 -14.79 4.74
CA PHE A 496 0.07 -16.01 5.29
C PHE A 496 -1.37 -16.25 4.82
N THR A 497 -2.13 -15.19 4.58
CA THR A 497 -3.43 -15.29 3.89
C THR A 497 -3.22 -15.84 2.49
N GLY A 498 -2.27 -15.27 1.72
CA GLY A 498 -1.88 -15.72 0.39
C GLY A 498 -1.50 -17.21 0.34
N ILE A 499 -0.62 -17.64 1.25
CA ILE A 499 -0.20 -19.04 1.37
C ILE A 499 -1.42 -19.95 1.61
N GLN A 500 -2.30 -19.57 2.52
CA GLN A 500 -3.48 -20.37 2.82
C GLN A 500 -4.43 -20.45 1.64
N VAL A 501 -4.80 -19.32 1.03
CA VAL A 501 -5.78 -19.33 -0.08
C VAL A 501 -5.23 -19.99 -1.35
N ALA A 502 -3.90 -20.11 -1.48
CA ALA A 502 -3.27 -20.84 -2.58
C ALA A 502 -3.47 -22.36 -2.52
N GLY A 503 -3.66 -22.93 -1.33
CA GLY A 503 -3.73 -24.38 -1.18
C GLY A 503 -2.36 -25.07 -1.12
N PRO A 504 -2.33 -26.41 -1.07
CA PRO A 504 -1.10 -27.19 -0.93
C PRO A 504 -0.08 -26.95 -2.05
N LYS A 505 -0.55 -26.76 -3.29
CA LYS A 505 0.29 -26.46 -4.47
C LYS A 505 0.64 -24.97 -4.51
N LEU A 506 1.52 -24.57 -3.59
CA LEU A 506 1.89 -23.18 -3.37
C LEU A 506 2.72 -22.63 -4.53
N GLY A 507 2.28 -21.49 -5.07
CA GLY A 507 2.97 -20.78 -6.14
C GLY A 507 2.24 -19.49 -6.52
N PRO A 508 2.80 -18.72 -7.46
CA PRO A 508 2.30 -17.40 -7.82
C PRO A 508 0.89 -17.46 -8.42
N THR A 509 0.64 -18.45 -9.27
CA THR A 509 -0.67 -18.63 -9.92
C THR A 509 -1.74 -19.08 -8.92
N SER A 510 -1.41 -19.91 -7.94
CA SER A 510 -2.37 -20.34 -6.92
C SER A 510 -2.66 -19.23 -5.92
N ILE A 511 -1.64 -18.46 -5.51
CA ILE A 511 -1.83 -17.23 -4.73
C ILE A 511 -2.73 -16.25 -5.45
N ASP A 512 -2.46 -15.98 -6.73
CA ASP A 512 -3.25 -15.07 -7.56
C ASP A 512 -4.72 -15.48 -7.60
N LYS A 513 -5.01 -16.75 -7.88
CA LYS A 513 -6.38 -17.27 -7.85
C LYS A 513 -7.02 -17.16 -6.48
N GLY A 514 -6.28 -17.46 -5.42
CA GLY A 514 -6.79 -17.43 -4.05
C GLY A 514 -7.14 -16.02 -3.57
N TYR A 515 -6.29 -15.03 -3.85
CA TYR A 515 -6.56 -13.64 -3.49
C TYR A 515 -7.76 -13.07 -4.24
N HIS A 516 -7.86 -13.33 -5.55
CA HIS A 516 -8.98 -12.86 -6.36
C HIS A 516 -10.29 -13.62 -6.07
N ALA A 517 -10.25 -14.69 -5.27
CA ALA A 517 -11.43 -15.36 -4.76
C ALA A 517 -11.94 -14.77 -3.43
N ILE A 518 -11.18 -13.85 -2.81
CA ILE A 518 -11.65 -13.13 -1.61
C ILE A 518 -12.79 -12.19 -2.05
N PRO A 519 -13.99 -12.31 -1.46
CA PRO A 519 -15.11 -11.49 -1.86
C PRO A 519 -14.86 -10.02 -1.50
N SER A 520 -15.38 -9.12 -2.34
CA SER A 520 -15.44 -7.70 -2.00
C SER A 520 -16.32 -7.50 -0.78
N ILE A 521 -15.75 -6.92 0.27
CA ILE A 521 -16.44 -6.60 1.52
C ILE A 521 -16.26 -5.12 1.85
N GLU A 522 -17.30 -4.51 2.38
CA GLU A 522 -17.20 -3.16 2.94
C GLU A 522 -16.51 -3.21 4.30
N SER A 523 -15.86 -2.11 4.69
CA SER A 523 -15.43 -1.95 6.07
C SER A 523 -16.61 -1.60 6.97
N GLU A 524 -16.79 -2.39 8.02
CA GLU A 524 -17.77 -2.15 9.10
C GLU A 524 -17.10 -1.69 10.41
N ASP A 525 -15.77 -1.74 10.48
CA ASP A 525 -14.97 -1.35 11.64
C ASP A 525 -13.95 -0.28 11.21
N PRO A 526 -13.97 0.94 11.79
CA PRO A 526 -13.05 2.01 11.39
C PRO A 526 -11.56 1.66 11.58
N ARG A 527 -11.24 0.62 12.36
CA ARG A 527 -9.89 0.10 12.58
C ARG A 527 -9.39 -0.79 11.44
N LEU A 528 -10.24 -1.17 10.50
CA LEU A 528 -9.94 -2.10 9.41
C LEU A 528 -10.36 -1.51 8.06
N PRO A 529 -9.53 -1.60 7.02
CA PRO A 529 -9.95 -1.21 5.68
C PRO A 529 -10.82 -2.29 5.02
N ALA A 530 -11.61 -1.90 4.03
CA ALA A 530 -12.05 -2.82 3.00
C ALA A 530 -10.80 -3.34 2.26
N CYS A 531 -10.53 -4.65 2.35
CA CYS A 531 -9.28 -5.25 1.90
C CYS A 531 -9.56 -6.48 1.02
N TYR A 532 -9.41 -6.36 -0.29
CA TYR A 532 -9.61 -7.44 -1.27
C TYR A 532 -8.92 -7.10 -2.60
N TYR A 533 -8.89 -8.04 -3.54
CA TYR A 533 -8.19 -7.89 -4.82
C TYR A 533 -9.17 -8.12 -5.97
N GLU A 534 -9.45 -7.07 -6.75
CA GLU A 534 -10.29 -7.18 -7.95
C GLU A 534 -9.51 -7.84 -9.11
N PRO A 535 -10.16 -8.43 -10.12
CA PRO A 535 -9.44 -9.05 -11.25
C PRO A 535 -8.40 -8.12 -11.89
N GLY A 536 -7.13 -8.52 -11.80
CA GLY A 536 -6.00 -7.75 -12.35
C GLY A 536 -5.48 -6.63 -11.43
N ASP A 537 -5.96 -6.59 -10.18
CA ASP A 537 -5.51 -5.69 -9.14
C ASP A 537 -4.71 -6.46 -8.08
N TYR A 538 -3.66 -5.80 -7.58
CA TYR A 538 -2.67 -6.39 -6.68
C TYR A 538 -2.49 -5.56 -5.42
N THR A 539 -3.45 -4.69 -5.10
CA THR A 539 -3.45 -3.86 -3.88
C THR A 539 -4.65 -4.20 -3.00
N CYS A 540 -4.50 -4.15 -1.68
CA CYS A 540 -5.56 -4.63 -0.78
C CYS A 540 -6.61 -3.57 -0.46
N VAL A 541 -6.21 -2.40 0.03
CA VAL A 541 -7.14 -1.37 0.56
C VAL A 541 -8.01 -0.76 -0.55
N LYS A 542 -9.32 -0.62 -0.31
CA LYS A 542 -10.32 -0.13 -1.30
C LYS A 542 -11.17 1.05 -0.83
N ASP A 543 -10.93 1.54 0.37
CA ASP A 543 -11.73 2.61 0.97
C ASP A 543 -10.86 3.64 1.68
N THR A 544 -11.49 4.76 2.01
CA THR A 544 -10.88 5.91 2.68
C THR A 544 -11.80 6.47 3.73
N GLN A 545 -11.25 7.19 4.70
CA GLN A 545 -12.01 8.04 5.62
C GLN A 545 -11.57 9.50 5.48
N ALA A 546 -12.38 10.41 6.02
CA ALA A 546 -12.05 11.83 6.08
C ALA A 546 -11.79 12.24 7.54
N MET A 547 -10.86 13.17 7.73
CA MET A 547 -10.52 13.72 9.03
C MET A 547 -10.29 15.22 8.91
N TRP A 548 -10.50 15.96 9.99
CA TRP A 548 -10.19 17.39 10.09
C TRP A 548 -9.18 17.61 11.21
N TYR A 549 -8.28 18.57 11.04
CA TYR A 549 -7.22 18.83 12.02
C TYR A 549 -7.72 19.75 13.14
N ASP A 550 -7.57 19.29 14.39
CA ASP A 550 -7.88 20.02 15.62
C ASP A 550 -6.57 20.39 16.35
N PRO A 551 -6.13 21.66 16.33
CA PRO A 551 -4.90 22.06 17.02
C PRO A 551 -4.97 21.94 18.54
N GLN A 552 -6.18 21.76 19.11
CA GLN A 552 -6.40 21.56 20.54
C GLN A 552 -6.80 20.13 20.86
N GLY A 553 -6.97 19.28 19.85
CA GLY A 553 -7.30 17.88 20.00
C GLY A 553 -6.13 17.12 20.62
N ILE A 554 -6.44 16.20 21.53
CA ILE A 554 -5.44 15.30 22.13
C ILE A 554 -5.89 13.88 21.81
N GLU A 555 -5.00 13.12 21.18
CA GLU A 555 -5.26 11.73 20.81
C GLU A 555 -5.42 10.81 22.03
N PRO A 556 -6.13 9.68 21.89
CA PRO A 556 -6.25 8.71 22.98
C PRO A 556 -4.88 8.19 23.46
N GLY A 557 -4.54 8.49 24.72
CA GLY A 557 -3.26 8.09 25.32
C GLY A 557 -2.10 9.05 25.05
N GLY A 558 -2.29 10.09 24.24
CA GLY A 558 -1.31 11.13 23.99
C GLY A 558 -1.33 12.27 25.01
N GLN A 559 -0.31 13.12 24.95
CA GLN A 559 -0.18 14.33 25.77
C GLN A 559 0.02 15.61 24.94
N THR A 560 0.29 15.46 23.65
CA THR A 560 0.56 16.57 22.74
C THR A 560 -0.74 17.01 22.09
N ALA A 561 -0.99 18.32 22.08
CA ALA A 561 -2.12 18.91 21.37
C ALA A 561 -1.85 18.94 19.86
N GLY A 562 -2.91 18.79 19.06
CA GLY A 562 -2.84 18.68 17.60
C GLY A 562 -3.11 17.26 17.16
N CYS A 563 -4.32 16.99 16.68
CA CYS A 563 -4.71 15.69 16.16
C CYS A 563 -5.62 15.82 14.93
N TYR A 564 -5.65 14.79 14.08
CA TYR A 564 -6.72 14.63 13.11
C TYR A 564 -7.93 13.93 13.74
N ARG A 565 -9.09 14.58 13.70
CA ARG A 565 -10.37 14.04 14.17
C ARG A 565 -11.15 13.39 13.05
N MET A 566 -11.56 12.15 13.28
CA MET A 566 -12.28 11.32 12.31
C MET A 566 -13.75 11.70 12.26
N VAL A 567 -14.26 12.07 11.08
CA VAL A 567 -15.70 12.31 10.93
C VAL A 567 -16.49 11.03 10.88
N LEU A 568 -17.77 11.11 11.26
CA LEU A 568 -18.69 9.97 11.19
C LEU A 568 -18.16 8.73 11.93
N GLY A 569 -17.41 8.93 13.03
CA GLY A 569 -16.78 7.84 13.79
C GLY A 569 -15.69 7.07 13.04
N GLY A 570 -15.11 7.66 11.99
CA GLY A 570 -14.12 7.01 11.13
C GLY A 570 -14.72 6.07 10.09
N LYS A 571 -16.03 6.22 9.79
CA LYS A 571 -16.68 5.44 8.73
C LYS A 571 -15.90 5.59 7.42
N ARG A 572 -15.64 4.45 6.78
CA ARG A 572 -14.86 4.36 5.56
C ARG A 572 -15.77 4.25 4.34
N PHE A 573 -15.32 4.80 3.23
CA PHE A 573 -16.07 4.89 1.98
C PHE A 573 -15.18 4.51 0.79
N ARG A 574 -15.73 3.66 -0.08
CA ARG A 574 -15.17 3.37 -1.40
C ARG A 574 -15.38 4.55 -2.35
N SER A 575 -14.62 4.59 -3.44
CA SER A 575 -14.89 5.55 -4.51
C SER A 575 -16.33 5.40 -5.01
N GLY A 576 -17.04 6.51 -5.17
CA GLY A 576 -18.43 6.53 -5.64
C GLY A 576 -19.46 6.46 -4.52
N THR A 577 -19.08 6.16 -3.27
CA THR A 577 -20.05 6.01 -2.14
C THR A 577 -20.04 7.15 -1.14
N TRP A 578 -19.17 8.17 -1.29
CA TRP A 578 -19.20 9.37 -0.46
C TRP A 578 -20.56 10.07 -0.52
N PRO A 579 -21.11 10.58 0.61
CA PRO A 579 -22.33 11.37 0.63
C PRO A 579 -22.15 12.72 -0.08
N ALA A 580 -23.13 13.13 -0.88
CA ALA A 580 -23.18 14.45 -1.51
C ALA A 580 -23.69 15.51 -0.52
N ARG A 581 -22.78 16.09 0.26
CA ARG A 581 -23.06 17.15 1.24
C ARG A 581 -21.81 17.97 1.53
N ASP A 582 -21.97 19.22 1.96
CA ASP A 582 -20.86 20.11 2.29
C ASP A 582 -19.91 19.44 3.31
N ILE A 583 -18.61 19.51 3.04
CA ILE A 583 -17.55 18.89 3.86
C ILE A 583 -17.68 19.29 5.35
N ILE A 584 -18.00 20.55 5.63
CA ILE A 584 -18.15 21.01 7.02
C ILE A 584 -19.35 20.36 7.73
N SER A 585 -20.36 19.92 6.98
CA SER A 585 -21.53 19.22 7.54
C SER A 585 -21.25 17.78 7.94
N LEU A 586 -20.05 17.26 7.63
CA LEU A 586 -19.56 15.98 8.13
C LEU A 586 -18.96 16.11 9.54
N GLN A 587 -18.53 17.31 9.94
CA GLN A 587 -17.90 17.56 11.23
C GLN A 587 -18.95 17.59 12.35
N ASP A 588 -18.70 16.81 13.40
CA ASP A 588 -19.38 16.91 14.69
C ASP A 588 -18.32 16.99 15.78
N ARG A 589 -17.92 18.21 16.16
CA ARG A 589 -16.84 18.45 17.15
C ARG A 589 -17.07 17.76 18.49
N SER A 590 -18.33 17.44 18.83
CA SER A 590 -18.67 16.75 20.07
C SER A 590 -18.49 15.23 20.01
N LYS A 591 -18.41 14.65 18.81
CA LYS A 591 -18.33 13.20 18.57
C LYS A 591 -17.12 12.75 17.77
N ASP A 592 -16.52 13.62 16.97
CA ASP A 592 -15.39 13.27 16.13
C ASP A 592 -14.16 13.04 17.02
N GLU A 593 -13.70 11.80 17.10
CA GLU A 593 -12.58 11.39 17.95
C GLU A 593 -11.24 11.65 17.24
N CYS A 594 -10.21 12.01 18.00
CA CYS A 594 -8.84 12.04 17.49
C CYS A 594 -8.39 10.62 17.08
N ASN A 595 -7.82 10.50 15.88
CA ASN A 595 -7.05 9.34 15.48
C ASN A 595 -5.67 9.42 16.13
N ALA A 596 -5.11 8.30 16.61
CA ALA A 596 -3.78 8.24 17.23
C ALA A 596 -2.67 7.89 16.23
N TYR A 597 -2.84 8.28 14.96
CA TYR A 597 -1.91 7.94 13.90
C TYR A 597 -0.76 8.95 13.83
N ASP A 598 0.46 8.42 13.92
CA ASP A 598 1.71 9.16 13.86
C ASP A 598 2.70 8.48 12.92
N GLN A 599 3.78 9.19 12.58
CA GLN A 599 4.85 8.68 11.72
C GLN A 599 6.24 9.08 12.19
N THR A 600 7.28 8.47 11.62
CA THR A 600 8.65 8.96 11.80
C THR A 600 8.81 10.36 11.21
N GLN A 601 9.39 11.30 11.97
CA GLN A 601 9.74 12.62 11.47
C GLN A 601 11.02 12.57 10.65
N TYR A 602 10.93 12.86 9.35
CA TYR A 602 12.10 12.90 8.48
C TYR A 602 12.71 14.29 8.45
N ILE A 603 14.04 14.36 8.62
CA ILE A 603 14.79 15.61 8.63
C ILE A 603 15.76 15.64 7.45
N ASN A 604 15.65 16.66 6.59
CA ASN A 604 16.65 16.96 5.56
C ASN A 604 17.66 18.00 6.08
N ASN A 605 18.78 17.49 6.58
CA ASN A 605 19.93 18.27 7.05
C ASN A 605 21.08 18.33 6.03
N ARG A 606 20.83 17.96 4.76
CA ARG A 606 21.85 18.11 3.73
C ARG A 606 22.09 19.61 3.51
N PRO A 607 23.36 20.05 3.43
CA PRO A 607 23.64 21.44 3.11
C PRO A 607 22.97 21.84 1.78
N PRO A 608 22.53 23.11 1.62
CA PRO A 608 22.02 23.61 0.36
C PRO A 608 22.98 23.27 -0.78
N ASP A 609 22.47 22.74 -1.89
CA ASP A 609 23.31 22.46 -3.05
C ASP A 609 23.87 23.80 -3.54
N PRO A 610 25.20 24.03 -3.53
CA PRO A 610 25.79 25.29 -3.96
C PRO A 610 25.50 25.61 -5.43
N ASN A 611 25.02 24.64 -6.22
CA ASN A 611 24.74 24.79 -7.64
C ASN A 611 23.25 24.87 -8.00
N GLY A 612 22.34 24.88 -7.03
CA GLY A 612 20.92 25.23 -7.22
C GLY A 612 20.26 24.63 -8.47
N GLY A 613 19.99 23.32 -8.45
CA GLY A 613 19.16 22.62 -9.45
C GLY A 613 17.68 22.59 -9.10
#